data_AF-A0A0D7K6D3-F1
#
_entry.id   AF-A0A0D7K6D3-F1
#
_cell.length_a   1.000
_cell.length_b   1.000
_cell.length_c   1.000
_cell.angle_alpha   90.00
_cell.angle_beta   90.00
_cell.angle_gamma   90.00
#
_symmetry.space_group_name_H-M   'P 1'
#
loop_
_entity.id
_entity.type
_entity.pdbx_description
1 polymer ?
#
loop_
_entity_poly.entity_id
_entity_poly.type
_entity_poly.pdbx_seq_one_letter_code
_entity_poly.pdbx_strand_id
1 'polypeptide(L)'
;MFPYLRVHPSRLLVAAMAVVVLTGCEIPGIWPDPRIAQREEESKAIGGACRHALRGLEDCYTLNPKASKAAVFAGWKEMDAYMRENKLEGAPSVIDRNEKPEKKSTPASGARDPG
;
A
#
# COMPACT_ATOMS: atom_id res chain seq x y z
N MET A 1 22.36 32.02 46.99
CA MET A 1 21.66 31.30 48.07
C MET A 1 20.35 30.74 47.49
N PHE A 2 20.37 29.56 46.86
CA PHE A 2 19.16 28.87 46.39
C PHE A 2 18.94 27.62 47.25
N PRO A 3 18.27 27.74 48.40
CA PRO A 3 17.98 26.59 49.24
C PRO A 3 16.74 25.86 48.67
N TYR A 4 16.92 24.59 48.30
CA TYR A 4 15.89 23.55 48.25
C TYR A 4 14.70 23.72 47.29
N LEU A 5 14.88 23.35 46.02
CA LEU A 5 13.82 22.56 45.38
C LEU A 5 13.81 21.19 46.08
N ARG A 6 12.92 21.01 47.07
CA ARG A 6 12.71 19.72 47.74
C ARG A 6 11.95 18.79 46.79
N VAL A 7 12.65 18.29 45.77
CA VAL A 7 12.09 17.33 44.83
C VAL A 7 11.80 16.04 45.60
N HIS A 8 10.52 15.69 45.71
CA HIS A 8 10.11 14.50 46.44
C HIS A 8 10.50 13.25 45.63
N PRO A 9 11.05 12.21 46.27
CA PRO A 9 11.51 11.00 45.59
C PRO A 9 10.39 10.32 44.79
N SER A 10 9.14 10.44 45.26
CA SER A 10 7.95 9.98 44.56
C SER A 10 7.73 10.69 43.20
N ARG A 11 7.99 12.00 43.11
CA ARG A 11 7.86 12.74 41.83
C ARG A 11 8.94 12.35 40.83
N LEU A 12 10.14 12.03 41.32
CA LEU A 12 11.22 11.51 40.47
C LEU A 12 10.91 10.10 39.95
N LEU A 13 10.33 9.23 40.79
CA LEU A 13 9.90 7.89 40.37
C LEU A 13 8.80 7.94 39.32
N VAL A 14 7.80 8.80 39.50
CA VAL A 14 6.72 8.98 38.50
C VAL A 14 7.27 9.54 37.20
N ALA A 15 8.18 10.52 37.26
CA ALA A 15 8.82 11.07 36.07
C ALA A 15 9.70 10.01 35.36
N ALA A 16 10.46 9.20 36.10
CA ALA A 16 11.27 8.12 35.54
C ALA A 16 10.40 7.05 34.88
N MET A 17 9.31 6.63 35.52
CA MET A 17 8.34 5.69 34.93
C MET A 17 7.69 6.26 33.68
N ALA A 18 7.32 7.54 33.69
CA ALA A 18 6.79 8.21 32.49
C ALA A 18 7.82 8.20 31.36
N VAL A 19 9.09 8.52 31.65
CA VAL A 19 10.18 8.44 30.66
C VAL A 19 10.33 7.02 30.11
N VAL A 20 10.33 5.99 30.96
CA VAL A 20 10.43 4.58 30.52
C VAL A 20 9.27 4.17 29.61
N VAL A 21 8.03 4.61 29.92
CA VAL A 21 6.85 4.34 29.08
C VAL A 21 6.90 5.11 27.76
N LEU A 22 7.42 6.34 27.76
CA LEU A 22 7.58 7.18 26.57
C LEU A 22 8.77 6.78 25.70
N THR A 23 9.80 6.15 26.27
CA THR A 23 10.96 5.62 25.54
C THR A 23 10.84 4.13 25.27
N GLY A 24 9.62 3.61 25.10
CA GLY A 24 9.40 2.29 24.50
C GLY A 24 10.01 2.28 23.09
N CYS A 25 11.30 1.96 23.01
CA CYS A 25 12.07 1.96 21.78
C CYS A 25 11.56 0.82 20.90
N GLU A 26 11.33 1.15 19.63
CA GLU A 26 11.25 0.22 18.50
C GLU A 26 12.27 -0.92 18.73
N ILE A 27 11.80 -2.17 18.82
CA ILE A 27 12.68 -3.33 18.99
C ILE A 27 13.06 -3.78 17.57
N PRO A 28 14.27 -3.42 17.07
CA PRO A 28 14.68 -3.84 15.75
C PRO A 28 14.72 -5.37 15.68
N GLY A 29 13.86 -5.94 14.82
CA GLY A 29 13.83 -7.38 14.53
C GLY A 29 12.64 -8.18 15.10
N ILE A 30 11.69 -7.55 15.81
CA ILE A 30 10.46 -8.23 16.26
C ILE A 30 9.31 -8.13 15.25
N TRP A 31 9.41 -7.18 14.30
CA TRP A 31 8.42 -6.96 13.25
C TRP A 31 8.80 -7.70 11.96
N PRO A 32 7.81 -8.07 11.13
CA PRO A 32 8.07 -8.50 9.76
C PRO A 32 8.97 -7.47 9.07
N ASP A 33 9.90 -7.93 8.22
CA ASP A 33 10.72 -7.03 7.40
C ASP A 33 9.79 -5.95 6.82
N PRO A 34 10.09 -4.65 7.03
CA PRO A 34 9.20 -3.57 6.60
C PRO A 34 8.86 -3.65 5.11
N ARG A 35 9.72 -4.26 4.29
CA ARG A 35 9.47 -4.52 2.87
C ARG A 35 8.39 -5.58 2.64
N ILE A 36 8.29 -6.59 3.50
CA ILE A 36 7.24 -7.61 3.42
C ILE A 36 5.91 -6.99 3.81
N ALA A 37 5.86 -6.29 4.94
CA ALA A 37 4.67 -5.56 5.37
C ALA A 37 4.21 -4.57 4.28
N GLN A 38 5.15 -3.80 3.72
CA GLN A 38 4.85 -2.88 2.62
C GLN A 38 4.27 -3.62 1.40
N ARG A 39 4.87 -4.73 0.95
CA ARG A 39 4.35 -5.51 -0.19
C ARG A 39 2.94 -6.06 0.03
N GLU A 40 2.64 -6.43 1.27
CA GLU A 40 1.30 -6.89 1.63
C GLU A 40 0.28 -5.76 1.56
N GLU A 41 0.60 -4.60 2.13
CA GLU A 41 -0.26 -3.42 2.08
C GLU A 41 -0.45 -2.89 0.65
N GLU A 42 0.61 -2.89 -0.17
CA GLU A 42 0.51 -2.60 -1.61
C GLU A 42 -0.45 -3.59 -2.31
N SER A 43 -0.39 -4.87 -1.95
CA SER A 43 -1.29 -5.88 -2.51
C SER A 43 -2.75 -5.65 -2.08
N LYS A 44 -2.99 -5.24 -0.83
CA LYS A 44 -4.35 -4.85 -0.36
C LYS A 44 -4.85 -3.62 -1.11
N ALA A 45 -4.01 -2.60 -1.26
CA ALA A 45 -4.35 -1.38 -2.00
C ALA A 45 -4.74 -1.70 -3.46
N ILE A 46 -3.99 -2.58 -4.12
CA ILE A 46 -4.33 -3.09 -5.45
C ILE A 46 -5.72 -3.75 -5.46
N GLY A 47 -6.01 -4.62 -4.49
CA GLY A 47 -7.31 -5.27 -4.37
C GLY A 47 -8.47 -4.29 -4.21
N GLY A 48 -8.30 -3.30 -3.34
CA GLY A 48 -9.28 -2.23 -3.15
C GLY A 48 -9.49 -1.42 -4.43
N ALA A 49 -8.41 -1.02 -5.11
CA ALA A 49 -8.48 -0.33 -6.38
C ALA A 49 -9.21 -1.16 -7.46
N CYS A 50 -8.91 -2.46 -7.57
CA CYS A 50 -9.61 -3.36 -8.49
C CYS A 50 -11.12 -3.42 -8.23
N ARG A 51 -11.53 -3.46 -6.96
CA ARG A 51 -12.96 -3.47 -6.61
C ARG A 51 -13.62 -2.16 -6.99
N HIS A 52 -12.99 -1.04 -6.63
CA HIS A 52 -13.49 0.29 -6.98
C HIS A 52 -13.57 0.47 -8.51
N ALA A 53 -12.65 -0.17 -9.25
CA ALA A 53 -12.65 -0.23 -10.70
C ALA A 53 -13.72 -1.15 -11.32
N LEU A 54 -14.61 -1.73 -10.50
CA LEU A 54 -15.65 -2.68 -10.91
C LEU A 54 -15.10 -3.93 -11.60
N ARG A 55 -13.90 -4.39 -11.21
CA ARG A 55 -13.28 -5.61 -11.74
C ARG A 55 -13.49 -6.83 -10.85
N GLY A 56 -13.56 -7.98 -11.52
CA GLY A 56 -13.48 -9.29 -10.88
C GLY A 56 -12.08 -9.59 -10.33
N LEU A 57 -12.01 -10.53 -9.38
CA LEU A 57 -10.75 -10.95 -8.76
C LEU A 57 -9.81 -11.66 -9.74
N GLU A 58 -10.34 -12.48 -10.64
CA GLU A 58 -9.55 -13.18 -11.66
C GLU A 58 -8.82 -12.20 -12.60
N ASP A 59 -9.50 -11.12 -12.99
CA ASP A 59 -8.88 -10.04 -13.76
C ASP A 59 -7.82 -9.35 -12.93
N CYS A 60 -8.11 -9.03 -11.67
CA CYS A 60 -7.15 -8.35 -10.79
C CYS A 60 -5.86 -9.17 -10.59
N TYR A 61 -5.96 -10.49 -10.44
CA TYR A 61 -4.81 -11.40 -10.37
C TYR A 61 -4.05 -11.47 -11.69
N THR A 62 -4.80 -11.47 -12.80
CA THR A 62 -4.24 -11.43 -14.14
C THR A 62 -3.57 -10.09 -14.42
N LEU A 63 -3.98 -8.96 -13.83
CA LEU A 63 -3.31 -7.68 -13.99
C LEU A 63 -2.08 -7.54 -13.09
N ASN A 64 -2.09 -8.18 -11.91
CA ASN A 64 -1.10 -7.98 -10.85
C ASN A 64 -0.41 -9.30 -10.42
N PRO A 65 0.41 -9.92 -11.29
CA PRO A 65 0.94 -11.27 -11.07
C PRO A 65 2.00 -11.33 -9.96
N LYS A 66 2.53 -10.17 -9.55
CA LYS A 66 3.53 -10.05 -8.47
C LYS A 66 2.90 -9.73 -7.12
N ALA A 67 1.60 -9.42 -7.08
CA ALA A 67 0.90 -9.10 -5.85
C ALA A 67 0.49 -10.39 -5.12
N SER A 68 0.44 -10.34 -3.79
CA SER A 68 -0.07 -11.45 -3.00
C SER A 68 -1.56 -11.62 -3.26
N LYS A 69 -1.97 -12.76 -3.86
CA LYS A 69 -3.39 -13.04 -4.15
C LYS A 69 -4.27 -12.96 -2.91
N ALA A 70 -3.76 -13.40 -1.76
CA ALA A 70 -4.48 -13.37 -0.49
C ALA A 70 -4.71 -11.93 -0.02
N ALA A 71 -3.68 -11.08 -0.08
CA ALA A 71 -3.78 -9.68 0.32
C ALA A 71 -4.64 -8.85 -0.64
N VAL A 72 -4.53 -9.12 -1.96
CA VAL A 72 -5.44 -8.56 -2.97
C VAL A 72 -6.89 -8.92 -2.66
N PHE A 73 -7.18 -10.17 -2.30
CA PHE A 73 -8.53 -10.58 -1.92
C PHE A 73 -9.03 -9.88 -0.65
N ALA A 74 -8.15 -9.72 0.35
CA ALA A 74 -8.49 -8.99 1.57
C ALA A 74 -8.91 -7.54 1.26
N GLY A 75 -8.06 -6.79 0.55
CA GLY A 75 -8.37 -5.41 0.17
C GLY A 75 -9.59 -5.26 -0.75
N TRP A 76 -9.82 -6.23 -1.65
CA TRP A 76 -11.00 -6.24 -2.51
C TRP A 76 -12.30 -6.37 -1.70
N LYS A 77 -12.33 -7.27 -0.71
CA LYS A 77 -13.51 -7.46 0.16
C LYS A 77 -13.75 -6.24 1.05
N GLU A 78 -12.69 -5.68 1.61
CA GLU A 78 -12.78 -4.47 2.44
C GLU A 78 -13.36 -3.31 1.65
N MET A 79 -12.90 -3.11 0.41
CA MET A 79 -13.47 -2.10 -0.47
C MET A 79 -14.90 -2.43 -0.91
N ASP A 80 -15.25 -3.70 -1.14
CA ASP A 80 -16.64 -4.09 -1.45
C ASP A 80 -17.58 -3.74 -0.30
N ALA A 81 -17.21 -4.10 0.93
CA ALA A 81 -17.95 -3.75 2.13
C ALA A 81 -18.08 -2.24 2.27
N TYR A 82 -16.97 -1.51 2.14
CA TYR A 82 -16.95 -0.05 2.22
C TYR A 82 -17.87 0.60 1.19
N MET A 83 -17.82 0.17 -0.08
CA MET A 83 -18.69 0.72 -1.13
C MET A 83 -20.16 0.42 -0.86
N ARG A 84 -20.50 -0.77 -0.36
CA ARG A 84 -21.88 -1.16 -0.05
C ARG A 84 -22.44 -0.41 1.16
N GLU A 85 -21.63 -0.23 2.20
CA GLU A 85 -22.00 0.50 3.41
C GLU A 85 -22.16 2.01 3.13
N ASN A 86 -21.33 2.56 2.25
CA ASN A 86 -21.29 4.00 1.97
C ASN A 86 -21.96 4.41 0.65
N LYS A 87 -22.58 3.45 -0.07
CA LYS A 87 -23.25 3.67 -1.37
C LYS A 87 -22.36 4.38 -2.39
N LEU A 88 -21.08 3.99 -2.42
CA LEU A 88 -20.14 4.55 -3.37
C LEU A 88 -20.28 3.86 -4.72
N GLU A 89 -20.30 4.68 -5.77
CA GLU A 89 -20.22 4.18 -7.13
C GLU A 89 -18.76 3.84 -7.47
N GLY A 90 -18.58 2.75 -8.20
CA GLY A 90 -17.26 2.41 -8.73
C GLY A 90 -16.96 3.22 -9.99
N ALA A 91 -15.67 3.29 -10.34
CA ALA A 91 -15.19 3.97 -11.53
C ALA A 91 -14.60 2.93 -12.50
N PRO A 92 -15.34 2.47 -13.54
CA PRO A 92 -14.84 1.49 -14.49
C PRO A 92 -13.46 1.88 -15.05
N SER A 93 -12.49 0.99 -14.93
CA SER A 93 -11.15 1.21 -15.47
C SER A 93 -11.09 0.92 -16.97
N VAL A 94 -10.36 1.75 -17.72
CA VAL A 94 -10.18 1.63 -19.18
C VAL A 94 -8.91 0.91 -19.62
N ILE A 95 -8.06 0.47 -18.67
CA ILE A 95 -6.75 -0.12 -18.98
C ILE A 95 -6.85 -1.64 -18.99
N ASP A 96 -6.78 -2.26 -20.16
CA ASP A 96 -6.58 -3.70 -20.29
C ASP A 96 -5.09 -4.02 -20.47
N ARG A 97 -4.58 -5.04 -19.76
CA ARG A 97 -3.17 -5.47 -19.84
C ARG A 97 -2.80 -6.08 -21.21
N ASN A 98 -3.73 -6.15 -22.16
CA ASN A 98 -3.50 -6.84 -23.43
C ASN A 98 -2.66 -6.04 -24.43
N GLU A 99 -2.43 -4.74 -24.23
CA GLU A 99 -1.41 -4.00 -24.97
C GLU A 99 -0.06 -4.12 -24.28
N LYS A 100 0.63 -5.23 -24.54
CA LYS A 100 2.09 -5.21 -24.54
C LYS A 100 2.48 -4.06 -25.48
N PRO A 101 3.29 -3.06 -25.07
CA PRO A 101 3.62 -1.94 -25.94
C PRO A 101 4.32 -2.48 -27.18
N GLU A 102 3.57 -2.53 -28.28
CA GLU A 102 4.09 -2.86 -29.59
C GLU A 102 5.09 -1.75 -29.90
N LYS A 103 6.37 -2.12 -29.99
CA LYS A 103 7.40 -1.20 -30.49
C LYS A 103 6.86 -0.69 -31.84
N LYS A 104 6.50 0.59 -31.91
CA LYS A 104 6.25 1.29 -33.18
C LYS A 104 7.40 0.98 -34.13
N SER A 105 7.21 0.04 -35.04
CA SER A 105 8.05 -0.09 -36.21
C SER A 105 7.68 1.08 -37.10
N THR A 106 8.56 2.07 -37.13
CA THR A 106 8.49 3.20 -38.06
C THR A 106 8.37 2.65 -39.48
N PRO A 107 7.35 3.01 -40.28
CA PRO A 107 7.36 2.64 -41.68
C PRO A 107 8.46 3.45 -42.35
N ALA A 108 9.45 2.77 -42.92
CA ALA A 108 10.47 3.40 -43.74
C ALA A 108 9.77 4.10 -44.91
N SER A 109 9.86 5.43 -44.91
CA SER A 109 9.46 6.30 -46.01
C SER A 109 10.09 5.81 -47.32
N GLY A 110 9.27 5.73 -48.36
CA GLY A 110 9.64 5.22 -49.67
C GLY A 110 10.86 5.92 -50.28
N ALA A 111 11.75 5.10 -50.82
CA ALA A 111 12.70 5.51 -51.84
C ALA A 111 12.07 5.24 -53.21
N ARG A 112 12.01 6.30 -54.00
CA ARG A 112 11.56 6.38 -55.38
C ARG A 112 12.82 6.25 -56.23
N ASP A 113 12.93 5.25 -57.10
CA ASP A 113 13.80 5.32 -58.29
C ASP A 113 13.47 4.20 -59.31
N PRO A 114 13.05 4.54 -60.54
CA PRO A 114 13.13 3.65 -61.69
C PRO A 114 14.38 3.98 -62.52
N GLY A 115 15.33 3.06 -62.56
CA GLY A 115 16.44 3.02 -63.51
C GLY A 115 16.42 1.70 -64.27
#